data_AF-A0A920K4Q6-F1
#
_entry.id   AF-A0A920K4Q6-F1
#
_cell.length_a   1.000
_cell.length_b   1.000
_cell.length_c   1.000
_cell.angle_alpha   90.00
_cell.angle_beta   90.00
_cell.angle_gamma   90.00
#
_symmetry.space_group_name_H-M   'P 1'
#
loop_
_entity.id
_entity.type
_entity.pdbx_description
1 polymer ?
#
loop_
_entity_poly.entity_id
_entity_poly.type
_entity_poly.pdbx_seq_one_letter_code
_entity_poly.pdbx_strand_id
1 'polypeptide(L)'
;MKVVQETLTDFVNNGPDELELEKAKTGLIGGFALKLDSNKKALMNLSQIAYYGLPLDYLDNWVDRIASVTQEDVKRVLRTYFVSENMQTVIVGN
;
A
#
# COMPACT_ATOMS: atom_id res chain seq x y z
N MET A 1 -18.90 13.25 1.45
CA MET A 1 -17.60 13.82 1.05
C MET A 1 -16.82 14.40 2.23
N LYS A 2 -17.44 15.16 3.14
CA LYS A 2 -16.77 15.77 4.31
C LYS A 2 -15.95 14.77 5.15
N VAL A 3 -16.55 13.65 5.55
CA VAL A 3 -15.86 12.62 6.37
C VAL A 3 -14.61 12.05 5.67
N VAL A 4 -14.69 11.75 4.37
CA VAL A 4 -13.54 11.19 3.62
C VAL A 4 -12.39 12.19 3.55
N GLN A 5 -12.70 13.47 3.32
CA GLN A 5 -11.69 14.53 3.27
C GLN A 5 -11.07 14.78 4.64
N GLU A 6 -11.88 14.79 5.71
CA GLU A 6 -11.40 14.95 7.09
C GLU A 6 -10.48 13.79 7.49
N THR A 7 -10.94 12.55 7.34
CA THR A 7 -10.13 11.37 7.65
C THR A 7 -8.82 11.34 6.85
N LEU A 8 -8.86 11.68 5.55
CA LEU A 8 -7.66 11.72 4.73
C LEU A 8 -6.70 12.83 5.17
N THR A 9 -7.22 14.02 5.50
CA THR A 9 -6.41 15.15 5.97
C THR A 9 -5.73 14.81 7.30
N ASP A 10 -6.49 14.24 8.24
CA ASP A 10 -5.97 13.82 9.55
C ASP A 10 -4.90 12.74 9.39
N PHE A 11 -5.13 11.76 8.52
CA PHE A 11 -4.18 10.68 8.27
C PHE A 11 -2.90 11.17 7.58
N VAL A 12 -2.99 12.12 6.64
CA VAL A 12 -1.82 12.73 6.00
C VAL A 12 -0.98 13.52 7.00
N ASN A 13 -1.62 14.21 7.94
CA ASN A 13 -0.93 15.03 8.93
C ASN A 13 -0.25 14.20 10.02
N ASN A 14 -0.97 13.20 10.55
CA ASN A 14 -0.55 12.46 11.74
C ASN A 14 0.07 11.09 11.42
N GLY A 15 -0.27 10.48 10.27
CA GLY A 15 0.09 9.11 9.93
C GLY A 15 -0.66 8.07 10.78
N PRO A 16 -0.37 6.77 10.59
CA PRO A 16 -0.90 5.72 11.44
C PRO A 16 -0.23 5.72 12.81
N ASP A 17 -0.95 5.22 13.82
CA ASP A 17 -0.33 4.83 15.08
C ASP A 17 0.45 3.49 14.94
N GLU A 18 1.19 3.11 15.98
CA GLU A 18 1.99 1.89 15.98
C GLU A 18 1.16 0.62 15.83
N LEU A 19 0.01 0.57 16.50
CA LEU A 19 -0.89 -0.58 16.47
C LEU A 19 -1.56 -0.71 15.10
N GLU A 20 -1.94 0.39 14.48
CA GLU A 20 -2.47 0.46 13.13
C GLU A 20 -1.45 0.00 12.09
N LEU A 21 -0.20 0.46 12.21
CA LEU A 21 0.88 0.02 11.33
C LEU A 21 1.12 -1.49 11.46
N GLU A 22 1.22 -2.02 12.67
CA GLU A 22 1.44 -3.45 12.91
C GLU A 22 0.27 -4.31 12.42
N LYS A 23 -0.97 -3.87 12.63
CA LYS A 23 -2.16 -4.54 12.08
C LYS A 23 -2.14 -4.55 10.55
N ALA A 24 -1.79 -3.43 9.92
CA ALA A 24 -1.71 -3.33 8.47
C ALA A 24 -0.62 -4.25 7.90
N LYS A 25 0.59 -4.26 8.50
CA LYS A 25 1.68 -5.17 8.14
C LYS A 25 1.26 -6.62 8.25
N THR A 26 0.68 -7.01 9.39
CA THR A 26 0.23 -8.39 9.63
C THR A 26 -0.83 -8.82 8.63
N GLY A 27 -1.79 -7.94 8.30
CA GLY A 27 -2.81 -8.23 7.29
C GLY A 27 -2.23 -8.43 5.88
N LEU A 28 -1.24 -7.61 5.51
CA LEU A 28 -0.54 -7.73 4.22
C LEU A 28 0.29 -9.02 4.15
N ILE A 29 1.07 -9.31 5.19
CA ILE A 29 1.92 -10.50 5.29
C ILE A 29 1.07 -11.77 5.31
N GLY A 30 0.02 -11.82 6.15
CA GLY A 30 -0.88 -12.96 6.23
C GLY A 30 -1.65 -13.20 4.94
N GLY A 31 -1.95 -12.16 4.18
CA GLY A 31 -2.60 -12.25 2.87
C GLY A 31 -1.65 -12.60 1.70
N PHE A 32 -0.33 -12.65 1.91
CA PHE A 32 0.63 -12.86 0.83
C PHE A 32 0.45 -14.19 0.11
N ALA A 33 0.26 -15.28 0.87
CA ALA A 33 0.04 -16.60 0.31
C ALA A 33 -1.20 -16.65 -0.60
N LEU A 34 -2.26 -15.91 -0.26
CA LEU A 34 -3.49 -15.80 -1.06
C LEU A 34 -3.28 -15.05 -2.39
N LYS A 35 -2.20 -14.28 -2.52
CA LYS A 35 -1.82 -13.65 -3.79
C LYS A 35 -1.18 -14.64 -4.76
N LEU A 36 -0.77 -15.82 -4.30
CA LEU A 36 -0.06 -16.84 -5.08
C LEU A 36 -0.78 -18.21 -5.08
N ASP A 37 -1.96 -18.29 -4.47
CA ASP A 37 -2.74 -19.53 -4.25
C ASP A 37 -3.24 -20.24 -5.52
N SER A 38 -3.00 -19.68 -6.71
CA SER A 38 -3.46 -20.23 -7.98
C SER A 38 -2.51 -19.89 -9.11
N ASN A 39 -2.40 -20.78 -10.08
CA ASN A 39 -1.52 -20.61 -11.26
C ASN A 39 -1.79 -19.28 -11.99
N LYS A 40 -3.07 -18.88 -12.09
CA LYS A 40 -3.44 -17.60 -12.70
C LYS A 40 -2.86 -16.41 -11.94
N LYS A 41 -2.98 -16.39 -10.61
CA LYS A 41 -2.45 -15.28 -9.81
C LYS A 41 -0.91 -15.30 -9.76
N ALA A 42 -0.29 -16.48 -9.66
CA ALA A 42 1.16 -16.62 -9.72
C ALA A 42 1.72 -16.08 -11.04
N LEU A 43 1.15 -16.51 -12.18
CA LEU A 43 1.54 -16.01 -13.50
C LEU A 43 1.35 -14.50 -13.62
N MET A 44 0.26 -13.95 -13.08
CA MET A 44 0.03 -12.50 -13.09
C MET A 44 1.09 -11.72 -12.31
N ASN A 45 1.49 -12.21 -11.13
CA ASN A 45 2.57 -11.58 -10.35
C ASN A 45 3.92 -11.66 -11.10
N LEU A 46 4.25 -12.82 -11.69
CA LEU A 46 5.47 -12.98 -12.49
C LEU A 46 5.49 -12.04 -13.71
N SER A 47 4.35 -11.91 -14.41
CA SER A 47 4.22 -10.98 -15.52
C SER A 47 4.43 -9.53 -15.08
N GLN A 48 3.95 -9.13 -13.89
CA GLN A 48 4.20 -7.80 -13.35
C GLN A 48 5.68 -7.58 -13.00
N ILE A 49 6.33 -8.57 -12.40
CA ILE A 49 7.78 -8.53 -12.10
C ILE A 49 8.58 -8.32 -13.39
N ALA A 50 8.27 -9.10 -14.44
CA ALA A 50 8.94 -8.96 -15.73
C ALA A 50 8.63 -7.61 -16.40
N TYR A 51 7.38 -7.15 -16.37
CA TYR A 51 6.95 -5.91 -17.00
C TYR A 51 7.59 -4.67 -16.37
N TYR A 52 7.66 -4.62 -15.04
CA TYR A 52 8.28 -3.52 -14.31
C TYR A 52 9.79 -3.69 -14.10
N GLY A 53 10.40 -4.77 -14.63
CA GLY A 53 11.83 -5.06 -14.47
C GLY A 53 12.26 -5.23 -13.02
N LEU A 54 11.40 -5.80 -12.17
CA LEU A 54 11.70 -6.01 -10.76
C LEU A 54 12.73 -7.14 -10.57
N PRO A 55 13.50 -7.13 -9.47
CA PRO A 55 14.42 -8.21 -9.14
C PRO A 55 13.75 -9.59 -9.11
N LEU A 56 14.50 -10.64 -9.45
CA LEU A 56 13.96 -12.01 -9.46
C LEU A 56 13.63 -12.53 -8.06
N ASP A 57 14.29 -12.00 -7.04
CA ASP A 57 14.07 -12.29 -5.62
C ASP A 57 12.96 -11.40 -5.00
N TYR A 58 12.17 -10.71 -5.83
CA TYR A 58 11.16 -9.76 -5.36
C TYR A 58 10.10 -10.42 -4.48
N LEU A 59 9.63 -11.62 -4.85
CA LEU A 59 8.62 -12.35 -4.07
C LEU A 59 9.21 -12.93 -2.78
N ASP A 60 10.47 -13.38 -2.83
CA ASP A 60 11.16 -13.93 -1.67
C ASP A 60 11.35 -12.88 -0.57
N ASN A 61 11.74 -11.66 -0.98
CA ASN A 61 11.96 -10.55 -0.06
C ASN A 61 10.69 -9.71 0.22
N TRP A 62 9.53 -10.07 -0.35
CA TRP A 62 8.34 -9.22 -0.25
C TRP A 62 7.90 -9.04 1.20
N VAL A 63 7.88 -10.13 1.96
CA VAL A 63 7.49 -10.12 3.38
C VAL A 63 8.45 -9.23 4.20
N ASP A 64 9.75 -9.39 4.00
CA ASP A 64 10.77 -8.62 4.71
C ASP A 64 10.68 -7.13 4.39
N ARG A 65 10.43 -6.78 3.12
CA ARG A 65 10.22 -5.40 2.69
C ARG A 65 8.99 -4.76 3.33
N ILE A 66 7.91 -5.51 3.51
CA ILE A 66 6.72 -5.02 4.22
C ILE A 66 6.99 -4.87 5.72
N ALA A 67 7.66 -5.85 6.33
CA ALA A 67 8.01 -5.81 7.75
C ALA A 67 8.92 -4.62 8.09
N SER A 68 9.85 -4.26 7.19
CA SER A 68 10.79 -3.15 7.38
C SER A 68 10.18 -1.75 7.27
N VAL A 69 8.93 -1.62 6.82
CA VAL A 69 8.28 -0.30 6.67
C VAL A 69 8.13 0.38 8.04
N THR A 70 8.58 1.63 8.15
CA THR A 70 8.46 2.40 9.39
C THR A 70 7.29 3.38 9.32
N GLN A 71 6.84 3.89 10.48
CA GLN A 71 5.84 4.98 10.52
C GLN A 71 6.34 6.21 9.77
N GLU A 72 7.64 6.50 9.84
CA GLU A 72 8.25 7.65 9.17
C GLU A 72 8.24 7.49 7.64
N ASP A 73 8.42 6.27 7.12
CA ASP A 73 8.22 6.00 5.70
C ASP A 73 6.80 6.28 5.25
N VAL A 74 5.81 5.85 6.04
CA VAL A 74 4.39 6.08 5.75
C VAL A 74 4.10 7.58 5.74
N LYS A 75 4.51 8.32 6.79
CA LYS A 75 4.34 9.78 6.86
C LYS A 75 5.01 10.50 5.70
N ARG A 76 6.24 10.11 5.33
CA ARG A 76 6.98 10.69 4.20
C ARG A 76 6.24 10.50 2.88
N VAL A 77 5.74 9.28 2.62
CA VAL A 77 4.98 8.96 1.40
C VAL A 77 3.66 9.72 1.37
N LEU A 78 2.93 9.78 2.49
CA LEU A 78 1.69 10.54 2.61
C LEU A 78 1.90 12.02 2.24
N ARG A 79 2.92 12.66 2.80
CA ARG A 79 3.24 14.07 2.51
C ARG A 79 3.67 14.31 1.06
N THR A 80 4.31 13.32 0.43
CA THR A 80 4.85 13.44 -0.93
C THR A 80 3.76 13.28 -1.99
N TYR A 81 2.85 12.31 -1.80
CA TYR A 81 1.89 11.91 -2.85
C TYR A 81 0.45 12.33 -2.56
N PHE A 82 0.09 12.60 -1.30
CA PHE A 82 -1.27 12.98 -0.91
C PHE A 82 -1.38 14.48 -0.59
N VAL A 83 -0.67 15.30 -1.36
CA VAL A 83 -0.75 16.76 -1.30
C VAL A 83 -2.08 17.21 -1.92
N SER A 84 -2.84 18.02 -1.17
CA SER A 84 -4.16 18.54 -1.56
C SER A 84 -4.20 19.16 -2.97
N GLU A 85 -3.11 19.83 -3.37
CA GLU A 85 -3.00 20.52 -4.66
C GLU A 85 -3.13 19.59 -5.89
N ASN A 86 -2.78 18.30 -5.74
CA ASN A 86 -2.85 17.32 -6.83
C ASN A 86 -4.10 16.43 -6.77
N MET A 87 -5.03 16.68 -5.86
CA MET A 87 -6.17 15.81 -5.61
C MET A 87 -7.32 16.08 -6.58
N GLN A 88 -7.66 15.08 -7.41
CA GLN A 88 -8.83 15.13 -8.29
C GLN A 88 -9.98 14.33 -7.67
N THR A 89 -11.15 14.97 -7.52
CA THR A 89 -12.37 14.31 -7.04
C THR A 89 -13.33 14.11 -8.22
N VAL A 90 -13.63 12.86 -8.54
CA VAL A 90 -14.63 12.49 -9.56
C VAL A 90 -15.88 11.95 -8.84
N ILE A 91 -17.02 12.59 -9.07
CA ILE A 91 -18.31 12.15 -8.53
C ILE A 91 -19.12 11.57 -9.69
N VAL A 92 -19.48 10.29 -9.58
CA VAL A 92 -20.37 9.64 -10.55
C VAL A 92 -21.76 9.56 -9.93
N GLY A 93 -22.69 10.29 -10.52
CA GLY A 93 -24.12 10.21 -10.22
C GLY A 93 -24.88 9.83 -11.48
N ASN A 94 -25.98 9.11 -11.31
CA ASN A 94 -27.05 9.10 -12.30
C ASN A 94 -28.09 10.14 -11.87
#